data_AF-A0A3B8SNY3-F1
#
_entry.id   AF-A0A3B8SNY3-F1
#
_cell.length_a   1.000
_cell.length_b   1.000
_cell.length_c   1.000
_cell.angle_alpha   90.00
_cell.angle_beta   90.00
_cell.angle_gamma   90.00
#
_symmetry.space_group_name_H-M   'P 1'
#
loop_
_entity.id
_entity.type
_entity.pdbx_description
1 polymer ?
#
loop_
_entity_poly.entity_id
_entity_poly.type
_entity_poly.pdbx_seq_one_letter_code
_entity_poly.pdbx_strand_id
1 'polypeptide(L)'
;MVGPSITNIEINESKRFNDQVIFNIEIDNYFWKLDKSTWCLVSEENVLPDKNDSEWVKAYNNYCSLTLKSGDYYVFVKDKYGNITSTDSKRIQIDKVIDVKTNKNEIYMWIGREEKINYEIVALGNVNKDVTFESLDSSIATVSGDGTIRAVGYGTTEVRVVSSTGKYGTVKVIVSNLITKPKIDFNKSYIGCKQFSEDEAQLIDNILFDRIDEAGYQTRAGVVAAARFLALEFAYRIHYFAENGRLNNYPPYHKVDGEGRYYHRGLYLADSKTKDIKYYFQGPTPWGCNLKTFTELPEYIQGNYYPNGLDCSGFVTWTLINGGFDVGDIGAGENAEHYDLDDLGEKVRISNELMNSGRVKVGDLIGWNGHMALLVGWDENNYYIAESLNTTAGVVITTVARNRLVGSSYKYIILMDSVYKNDGNLTNMW
;
A
#
# COMPACT_ATOMS: atom_id res chain seq x y z
N MET A 1 -42.43 -52.11 -0.41
CA MET A 1 -41.21 -51.99 0.42
C MET A 1 -40.68 -50.59 0.16
N VAL A 2 -40.62 -49.72 1.17
CA VAL A 2 -40.11 -48.35 1.00
C VAL A 2 -38.62 -48.41 1.31
N GLY A 3 -37.78 -48.12 0.31
CA GLY A 3 -36.31 -48.06 0.47
C GLY A 3 -35.88 -46.85 1.29
N PRO A 4 -34.57 -46.72 1.62
CA PRO A 4 -34.06 -45.51 2.25
C PRO A 4 -34.34 -44.29 1.37
N SER A 5 -34.63 -43.16 2.00
CA SER A 5 -34.99 -41.91 1.32
C SER A 5 -34.22 -40.73 1.88
N ILE A 6 -33.79 -39.82 1.01
CA ILE A 6 -33.16 -38.56 1.41
C ILE A 6 -34.22 -37.63 2.00
N THR A 7 -33.98 -37.11 3.20
CA THR A 7 -34.89 -36.15 3.87
C THR A 7 -34.40 -34.72 3.73
N ASN A 8 -33.09 -34.49 3.73
CA ASN A 8 -32.48 -33.18 3.63
C ASN A 8 -31.06 -33.27 3.03
N ILE A 9 -30.60 -32.17 2.42
CA ILE A 9 -29.22 -32.02 1.96
C ILE A 9 -28.70 -30.65 2.37
N GLU A 10 -27.58 -30.63 3.08
CA GLU A 10 -26.92 -29.42 3.57
C GLU A 10 -25.52 -29.28 2.95
N ILE A 11 -25.21 -28.07 2.47
CA ILE A 11 -23.92 -27.76 1.84
C ILE A 11 -23.14 -26.78 2.71
N ASN A 12 -22.17 -27.32 3.44
CA ASN A 12 -21.34 -26.59 4.39
C ASN A 12 -19.96 -26.28 3.82
N GLU A 13 -19.29 -25.26 4.35
CA GLU A 13 -17.91 -24.94 3.94
C GLU A 13 -16.94 -25.97 4.50
N SER A 14 -15.97 -26.37 3.67
CA SER A 14 -14.84 -27.17 4.15
C SER A 14 -13.83 -26.27 4.84
N LYS A 15 -13.52 -26.57 6.11
CA LYS A 15 -12.41 -25.91 6.82
C LYS A 15 -11.03 -26.38 6.37
N ARG A 16 -10.97 -27.46 5.58
CA ARG A 16 -9.72 -28.12 5.17
C ARG A 16 -9.35 -27.84 3.72
N PHE A 17 -10.32 -27.55 2.86
CA PHE A 17 -10.15 -27.44 1.43
C PHE A 17 -10.88 -26.20 0.92
N ASN A 18 -10.15 -25.26 0.31
CA ASN A 18 -10.70 -23.98 -0.13
C ASN A 18 -11.52 -24.09 -1.42
N ASP A 19 -11.34 -25.18 -2.18
CA ASP A 19 -12.02 -25.47 -3.45
C ASP A 19 -13.15 -26.50 -3.31
N GLN A 20 -13.56 -26.84 -2.08
CA GLN A 20 -14.54 -27.89 -1.83
C GLN A 20 -15.54 -27.51 -0.74
N VAL A 21 -16.72 -28.12 -0.81
CA VAL A 21 -17.78 -28.06 0.21
C VAL A 21 -17.92 -29.41 0.92
N ILE A 22 -18.43 -29.37 2.15
CA ILE A 22 -18.91 -30.55 2.85
C ILE A 22 -20.38 -30.73 2.48
N PHE A 23 -20.68 -31.82 1.81
CA PHE A 23 -22.00 -32.21 1.36
C PHE A 23 -22.59 -33.23 2.33
N ASN A 24 -23.57 -32.81 3.13
CA ASN A 24 -24.22 -33.65 4.13
C ASN A 24 -25.60 -34.08 3.63
N ILE A 25 -25.81 -35.39 3.54
CA ILE A 25 -27.05 -36.01 3.08
C ILE A 25 -27.71 -36.68 4.28
N GLU A 26 -28.87 -36.17 4.69
CA GLU A 26 -29.69 -36.80 5.72
C GLU A 26 -30.60 -37.84 5.09
N ILE A 27 -30.66 -39.02 5.72
CA ILE A 27 -31.39 -40.17 5.21
C ILE A 27 -32.33 -40.70 6.29
N ASP A 28 -33.59 -40.93 5.95
CA ASP A 28 -34.48 -41.74 6.78
C ASP A 28 -34.56 -43.18 6.26
N ASN A 29 -34.61 -44.11 7.20
CA ASN A 29 -34.71 -45.53 6.94
C ASN A 29 -35.72 -46.19 7.90
N TYR A 30 -37.01 -45.98 7.61
CA TYR A 30 -38.12 -46.27 8.52
C TYR A 30 -38.48 -47.76 8.68
N PHE A 31 -38.32 -48.58 7.63
CA PHE A 31 -38.89 -49.94 7.61
C PHE A 31 -37.97 -51.08 8.10
N TRP A 32 -36.66 -50.85 8.25
CA TRP A 32 -35.70 -51.92 8.55
C TRP A 32 -35.30 -51.93 10.02
N LYS A 33 -36.17 -52.49 10.87
CA LYS A 33 -36.10 -52.45 12.35
C LYS A 33 -34.92 -53.20 12.99
N LEU A 34 -34.08 -53.90 12.25
CA LEU A 34 -33.00 -54.76 12.79
C LEU A 34 -31.58 -54.27 12.46
N ASP A 35 -31.41 -53.46 11.41
CA ASP A 35 -30.14 -52.83 11.03
C ASP A 35 -30.42 -51.74 9.99
N LYS A 36 -30.19 -50.48 10.38
CA LYS A 36 -30.48 -49.28 9.57
C LYS A 36 -29.31 -48.84 8.69
N SER A 37 -28.25 -49.65 8.58
CA SER A 37 -27.05 -49.28 7.80
C SER A 37 -27.43 -48.88 6.38
N THR A 38 -27.04 -47.66 6.02
CA THR A 38 -27.28 -47.02 4.73
C THR A 38 -25.98 -46.42 4.22
N TRP A 39 -25.89 -46.24 2.91
CA TRP A 39 -24.75 -45.60 2.27
C TRP A 39 -25.24 -44.59 1.24
N CYS A 40 -24.44 -43.57 0.99
CA CYS A 40 -24.64 -42.61 -0.09
C CYS A 40 -23.52 -42.66 -1.10
N LEU A 41 -23.85 -42.35 -2.33
CA LEU A 41 -22.89 -42.09 -3.40
C LEU A 41 -23.39 -40.87 -4.17
N VAL A 42 -22.45 -40.03 -4.60
CA VAL A 42 -22.72 -38.87 -5.45
C VAL A 42 -21.98 -39.03 -6.76
N SER A 43 -22.64 -38.73 -7.88
CA SER A 43 -22.07 -38.87 -9.23
C SER A 43 -22.43 -37.66 -10.09
N GLU A 44 -21.56 -37.32 -11.03
CA GLU A 44 -21.83 -36.30 -12.04
C GLU A 44 -22.75 -36.82 -13.16
N GLU A 45 -22.91 -38.15 -13.24
CA GLU A 45 -23.75 -38.81 -14.23
C GLU A 45 -25.05 -39.32 -13.62
N ASN A 46 -26.16 -39.22 -14.36
CA ASN A 46 -27.44 -39.78 -13.97
C ASN A 46 -27.53 -41.28 -14.33
N VAL A 47 -26.56 -42.07 -13.88
CA VAL A 47 -26.48 -43.50 -14.12
C VAL A 47 -26.49 -44.23 -12.78
N LEU A 48 -27.29 -45.30 -12.68
CA LEU A 48 -27.35 -46.11 -11.46
C LEU A 48 -25.96 -46.70 -11.15
N PRO A 49 -25.36 -46.40 -9.98
CA PRO A 49 -24.03 -46.89 -9.63
C PRO A 49 -24.01 -48.39 -9.34
N ASP A 50 -22.85 -49.03 -9.47
CA ASP A 50 -22.68 -50.42 -9.02
C ASP A 50 -22.90 -50.50 -7.49
N LYS A 51 -23.70 -51.47 -7.03
CA LYS A 51 -23.93 -51.71 -5.60
C LYS A 51 -22.64 -52.02 -4.82
N ASN A 52 -21.58 -52.46 -5.50
CA ASN A 52 -20.27 -52.79 -4.93
C ASN A 52 -19.21 -51.69 -5.15
N ASP A 53 -19.61 -50.51 -5.64
CA ASP A 53 -18.68 -49.40 -5.85
C ASP A 53 -17.92 -49.05 -4.56
N SER A 54 -16.64 -48.71 -4.68
CA SER A 54 -15.82 -48.27 -3.55
C SER A 54 -16.18 -46.88 -3.04
N GLU A 55 -16.86 -46.06 -3.84
CA GLU A 55 -17.22 -44.67 -3.51
C GLU A 55 -18.43 -44.56 -2.57
N TRP A 56 -19.11 -45.67 -2.27
CA TRP A 56 -20.23 -45.67 -1.31
C TRP A 56 -19.75 -45.31 0.10
N VAL A 57 -20.19 -44.16 0.60
CA VAL A 57 -19.90 -43.67 1.95
C VAL A 57 -20.97 -44.15 2.92
N LYS A 58 -20.57 -44.84 3.98
CA LYS A 58 -21.49 -45.33 5.02
C LYS A 58 -22.06 -44.16 5.82
N ALA A 59 -23.37 -44.17 6.03
CA ALA A 59 -24.04 -43.20 6.87
C ALA A 59 -23.72 -43.44 8.35
N TYR A 60 -23.45 -42.36 9.08
CA TYR A 60 -23.28 -42.36 10.53
C TYR A 60 -24.33 -41.42 11.13
N ASN A 61 -25.09 -41.89 12.13
CA ASN A 61 -26.20 -41.15 12.72
C ASN A 61 -27.19 -40.61 11.68
N ASN A 62 -27.49 -41.39 10.63
CA ASN A 62 -28.37 -41.01 9.51
C ASN A 62 -27.81 -39.97 8.52
N TYR A 63 -26.53 -39.61 8.63
CA TYR A 63 -25.88 -38.69 7.70
C TYR A 63 -24.75 -39.34 6.91
N CYS A 64 -24.70 -39.08 5.61
CA CYS A 64 -23.48 -39.22 4.82
C CYS A 64 -22.83 -37.84 4.64
N SER A 65 -21.53 -37.74 4.91
CA SER A 65 -20.76 -36.52 4.69
C SER A 65 -19.69 -36.77 3.63
N LEU A 66 -19.78 -36.06 2.51
CA LEU A 66 -18.83 -36.13 1.40
C LEU A 66 -18.17 -34.77 1.21
N THR A 67 -17.01 -34.74 0.55
CA THR A 67 -16.36 -33.49 0.17
C THR A 67 -16.36 -33.38 -1.35
N LEU A 68 -16.97 -32.31 -1.87
CA LEU A 68 -17.22 -32.16 -3.31
C LEU A 68 -16.70 -30.83 -3.84
N LYS A 69 -16.27 -30.83 -5.10
CA LYS A 69 -15.95 -29.62 -5.87
C LYS A 69 -17.22 -29.00 -6.44
N SER A 70 -17.09 -27.86 -7.12
CA SER A 70 -18.21 -27.31 -7.90
C SER A 70 -18.62 -28.26 -9.01
N GLY A 71 -19.92 -28.48 -9.16
CA GLY A 71 -20.45 -29.36 -10.19
C GLY A 71 -21.93 -29.62 -9.99
N ASP A 72 -22.46 -30.45 -10.88
CA ASP A 72 -23.82 -30.94 -10.84
C ASP A 72 -23.80 -32.40 -10.41
N TYR A 73 -24.41 -32.70 -9.26
CA TYR A 73 -24.36 -34.05 -8.69
C TYR A 73 -25.75 -34.67 -8.58
N TYR A 74 -25.79 -35.97 -8.88
CA TYR A 74 -26.87 -36.90 -8.60
C TYR A 74 -26.52 -37.67 -7.32
N VAL A 75 -27.50 -37.79 -6.43
CA VAL A 75 -27.33 -38.49 -5.15
C VAL A 75 -28.07 -39.82 -5.18
N PHE A 76 -27.36 -40.88 -4.80
CA PHE A 76 -27.89 -42.23 -4.70
C PHE A 76 -27.76 -42.71 -3.25
N VAL A 77 -28.78 -43.43 -2.77
CA VAL A 77 -28.76 -44.06 -1.45
C VAL A 77 -28.99 -45.56 -1.59
N LYS A 78 -28.28 -46.37 -0.81
CA LYS A 78 -28.52 -47.82 -0.76
C LYS A 78 -28.68 -48.32 0.65
N ASP A 79 -29.44 -49.40 0.79
CA ASP A 79 -29.50 -50.19 2.02
C ASP A 79 -28.39 -51.25 2.07
N LYS A 80 -28.33 -52.01 3.17
CA LYS A 80 -27.33 -53.07 3.35
C LYS A 80 -27.48 -54.25 2.41
N TYR A 81 -28.64 -54.42 1.79
CA TYR A 81 -28.93 -55.50 0.84
C TYR A 81 -28.56 -55.10 -0.59
N GLY A 82 -28.17 -53.84 -0.80
CA GLY A 82 -27.80 -53.30 -2.10
C GLY A 82 -28.99 -52.81 -2.91
N ASN A 83 -30.16 -52.60 -2.29
CA ASN A 83 -31.27 -51.93 -2.96
C ASN A 83 -30.95 -50.44 -3.02
N ILE A 84 -30.75 -49.93 -4.23
CA ILE A 84 -30.45 -48.53 -4.50
C ILE A 84 -31.75 -47.79 -4.75
N THR A 85 -32.03 -46.77 -3.95
CA THR A 85 -33.07 -45.78 -4.25
C THR A 85 -32.39 -44.62 -4.96
N SER A 86 -32.73 -44.42 -6.24
CA SER A 86 -32.54 -43.11 -6.87
C SER A 86 -33.73 -42.26 -6.44
N THR A 87 -33.53 -41.33 -5.52
CA THR A 87 -34.54 -40.32 -5.26
C THR A 87 -34.57 -39.40 -6.47
N ASP A 88 -35.54 -39.58 -7.36
CA ASP A 88 -35.93 -38.72 -8.49
C ASP A 88 -34.88 -37.66 -8.86
N SER A 89 -33.78 -38.10 -9.50
CA SER A 89 -32.79 -37.30 -10.24
C SER A 89 -32.67 -35.82 -9.83
N LYS A 90 -32.51 -35.52 -8.54
CA LYS A 90 -32.39 -34.13 -8.11
C LYS A 90 -30.96 -33.72 -8.42
N ARG A 91 -30.78 -33.06 -9.58
CA ARG A 91 -29.53 -32.38 -9.93
C ARG A 91 -29.29 -31.30 -8.89
N ILE A 92 -28.22 -31.44 -8.12
CA ILE A 92 -27.85 -30.45 -7.11
C ILE A 92 -26.68 -29.67 -7.67
N GLN A 93 -26.94 -28.41 -7.99
CA GLN A 93 -25.89 -27.47 -8.40
C GLN A 93 -25.18 -26.96 -7.16
N ILE A 94 -23.86 -27.08 -7.14
CA ILE A 94 -23.04 -26.53 -6.06
C ILE A 94 -22.55 -25.15 -6.50
N ASP A 95 -23.43 -24.15 -6.34
CA ASP A 95 -23.14 -22.74 -6.55
C ASP A 95 -23.11 -22.01 -5.20
N LYS A 96 -21.91 -21.63 -4.72
CA LYS A 96 -21.75 -21.00 -3.40
C LYS A 96 -20.65 -19.96 -3.39
N VAL A 97 -20.97 -18.76 -2.90
CA VAL A 97 -19.96 -17.75 -2.55
C VAL A 97 -19.24 -18.25 -1.30
N ILE A 98 -17.92 -18.34 -1.38
CA ILE A 98 -17.05 -18.81 -0.29
C ILE A 98 -16.51 -17.63 0.49
N ASP A 99 -16.06 -16.59 -0.20
CA ASP A 99 -15.42 -15.44 0.41
C ASP A 99 -15.55 -14.18 -0.44
N VAL A 100 -15.42 -13.02 0.20
CA VAL A 100 -15.33 -11.72 -0.46
C VAL A 100 -14.05 -11.06 0.06
N LYS A 101 -13.04 -10.99 -0.79
CA LYS A 101 -11.73 -10.44 -0.43
C LYS A 101 -11.60 -9.03 -0.96
N THR A 102 -11.22 -8.09 -0.11
CA THR A 102 -10.81 -6.75 -0.53
C THR A 102 -9.32 -6.76 -0.86
N ASN A 103 -8.91 -6.02 -1.90
CA ASN A 103 -7.49 -5.96 -2.28
C ASN A 103 -6.64 -5.18 -1.26
N LYS A 104 -7.27 -4.28 -0.51
CA LYS A 104 -6.66 -3.51 0.57
C LYS A 104 -7.45 -3.72 1.86
N ASN A 105 -6.72 -3.88 2.96
CA ASN A 105 -7.31 -3.93 4.31
C ASN A 105 -7.59 -2.52 4.86
N GLU A 106 -6.74 -1.56 4.52
CA GLU A 106 -6.85 -0.17 4.96
C GLU A 106 -6.70 0.79 3.76
N ILE A 107 -7.43 1.90 3.80
CA ILE A 107 -7.34 3.01 2.85
C ILE A 107 -7.16 4.31 3.65
N TYR A 108 -6.17 5.12 3.27
CA TYR A 108 -5.87 6.39 3.93
C TYR A 108 -6.27 7.59 3.07
N MET A 109 -7.13 8.47 3.59
CA MET A 109 -7.75 9.54 2.80
C MET A 109 -7.60 10.90 3.48
N TRP A 110 -7.42 11.94 2.66
CA TRP A 110 -7.77 13.32 3.05
C TRP A 110 -9.25 13.58 2.70
N ILE A 111 -9.87 14.56 3.34
CA ILE A 111 -11.28 14.91 3.06
C ILE A 111 -11.49 15.22 1.57
N GLY A 112 -12.51 14.61 0.99
CA GLY A 112 -12.87 14.77 -0.42
C GLY A 112 -12.05 13.91 -1.39
N ARG A 113 -11.06 13.12 -0.94
CA ARG A 113 -10.45 12.07 -1.77
C ARG A 113 -11.52 11.04 -2.14
N GLU A 114 -11.41 10.50 -3.35
CA GLU A 114 -12.20 9.36 -3.82
C GLU A 114 -11.28 8.19 -4.13
N GLU A 115 -11.72 6.97 -3.81
CA GLU A 115 -10.99 5.74 -4.12
C GLU A 115 -11.96 4.60 -4.43
N LYS A 116 -11.64 3.82 -5.47
CA LYS A 116 -12.45 2.68 -5.89
C LYS A 116 -12.06 1.44 -5.11
N ILE A 117 -13.02 0.76 -4.47
CA ILE A 117 -12.77 -0.53 -3.84
C ILE A 117 -12.56 -1.59 -4.92
N ASN A 118 -11.40 -2.24 -4.86
CA ASN A 118 -11.13 -3.46 -5.60
C ASN A 118 -11.40 -4.66 -4.68
N TYR A 119 -12.09 -5.67 -5.22
CA TYR A 119 -12.45 -6.88 -4.49
C TYR A 119 -12.49 -8.11 -5.42
N GLU A 120 -12.42 -9.28 -4.80
CA GLU A 120 -12.53 -10.59 -5.44
C GLU A 120 -13.63 -11.42 -4.76
N ILE A 121 -14.56 -11.94 -5.56
CA ILE A 121 -15.54 -12.93 -5.10
C ILE A 121 -14.97 -14.32 -5.33
N VAL A 122 -14.63 -15.01 -4.23
CA VAL A 122 -14.24 -16.41 -4.25
C VAL A 122 -15.49 -17.25 -4.18
N ALA A 123 -15.70 -18.11 -5.17
CA ALA A 123 -16.91 -18.91 -5.27
C ALA A 123 -16.63 -20.30 -5.86
N LEU A 124 -17.54 -21.22 -5.56
CA LEU A 124 -17.65 -22.52 -6.21
C LEU A 124 -18.85 -22.49 -7.14
N GLY A 125 -18.66 -22.90 -8.38
CA GLY A 125 -19.72 -22.94 -9.39
C GLY A 125 -20.09 -21.57 -9.96
N ASN A 126 -21.27 -21.50 -10.58
CA ASN A 126 -21.83 -20.32 -11.23
C ASN A 126 -22.71 -19.54 -10.25
N VAL A 127 -22.09 -18.73 -9.39
CA VAL A 127 -22.82 -17.86 -8.47
C VAL A 127 -23.17 -16.52 -9.07
N ASN A 128 -24.22 -15.88 -8.54
CA ASN A 128 -24.40 -14.45 -8.74
C ASN A 128 -23.25 -13.68 -8.02
N LYS A 129 -22.45 -12.95 -8.80
CA LYS A 129 -21.31 -12.14 -8.33
C LYS A 129 -21.66 -10.67 -8.06
N ASP A 130 -22.94 -10.30 -8.17
CA ASP A 130 -23.42 -8.99 -7.77
C ASP A 130 -23.11 -8.74 -6.29
N VAL A 131 -22.70 -7.52 -6.00
CA VAL A 131 -22.42 -7.03 -4.65
C VAL A 131 -23.13 -5.71 -4.40
N THR A 132 -23.40 -5.44 -3.13
CA THR A 132 -23.76 -4.11 -2.64
C THR A 132 -22.64 -3.57 -1.76
N PHE A 133 -22.56 -2.25 -1.65
CA PHE A 133 -21.58 -1.57 -0.81
C PHE A 133 -22.30 -0.84 0.32
N GLU A 134 -21.79 -0.95 1.54
CA GLU A 134 -22.30 -0.23 2.70
C GLU A 134 -21.16 0.42 3.49
N SER A 135 -21.32 1.69 3.87
CA SER A 135 -20.45 2.34 4.84
C SER A 135 -21.06 2.21 6.23
N LEU A 136 -20.24 1.85 7.23
CA LEU A 136 -20.69 1.76 8.62
C LEU A 136 -20.83 3.14 9.28
N ASP A 137 -20.19 4.18 8.74
CA ASP A 137 -20.37 5.55 9.18
C ASP A 137 -20.20 6.53 8.00
N SER A 138 -21.34 6.96 7.46
CA SER A 138 -21.39 7.91 6.34
C SER A 138 -20.94 9.33 6.70
N SER A 139 -20.82 9.67 7.98
CA SER A 139 -20.27 10.97 8.40
C SER A 139 -18.75 11.04 8.22
N ILE A 140 -18.08 9.88 8.19
CA ILE A 140 -16.64 9.75 7.96
C ILE A 140 -16.36 9.45 6.48
N ALA A 141 -17.02 8.45 5.91
CA ALA A 141 -16.86 8.11 4.49
C ALA A 141 -18.15 7.55 3.88
N THR A 142 -18.47 7.95 2.66
CA THR A 142 -19.60 7.40 1.89
C THR A 142 -19.08 6.42 0.83
N VAL A 143 -19.95 5.55 0.34
CA VAL A 143 -19.66 4.66 -0.78
C VAL A 143 -20.82 4.69 -1.77
N SER A 144 -20.54 4.86 -3.06
CA SER A 144 -21.54 4.81 -4.13
C SER A 144 -21.84 3.38 -4.56
N GLY A 145 -22.93 3.19 -5.32
CA GLY A 145 -23.36 1.85 -5.76
C GLY A 145 -22.39 1.12 -6.68
N ASP A 146 -21.42 1.83 -7.27
CA ASP A 146 -20.34 1.23 -8.05
C ASP A 146 -19.13 0.84 -7.18
N GLY A 147 -19.09 1.20 -5.90
CA GLY A 147 -17.99 0.92 -4.97
C GLY A 147 -16.94 2.03 -4.85
N THR A 148 -17.25 3.25 -5.27
CA THR A 148 -16.37 4.41 -5.08
C THR A 148 -16.58 5.01 -3.69
N ILE A 149 -15.55 4.95 -2.85
CA ILE A 149 -15.52 5.57 -1.51
C ILE A 149 -15.20 7.05 -1.67
N ARG A 150 -15.87 7.91 -0.90
CA ARG A 150 -15.53 9.33 -0.76
C ARG A 150 -15.36 9.69 0.72
N ALA A 151 -14.22 10.30 1.06
CA ALA A 151 -13.97 10.80 2.40
C ALA A 151 -14.80 12.07 2.71
N VAL A 152 -15.51 12.08 3.84
CA VAL A 152 -16.42 13.15 4.26
C VAL A 152 -15.93 13.89 5.50
N GLY A 153 -15.54 13.15 6.55
CA GLY A 153 -15.14 13.69 7.85
C GLY A 153 -13.97 12.93 8.44
N TYR A 154 -13.19 13.58 9.31
CA TYR A 154 -12.05 12.94 9.97
C TYR A 154 -12.52 11.83 10.93
N GLY A 155 -11.78 10.72 10.93
CA GLY A 155 -12.10 9.56 11.76
C GLY A 155 -11.74 8.25 11.07
N THR A 156 -12.19 7.15 11.64
CA THR A 156 -12.04 5.81 11.06
C THR A 156 -13.41 5.16 10.95
N THR A 157 -13.70 4.56 9.80
CA THR A 157 -14.90 3.75 9.57
C THR A 157 -14.55 2.50 8.77
N GLU A 158 -15.50 1.62 8.55
CA GLU A 158 -15.36 0.49 7.63
C GLU A 158 -16.37 0.60 6.50
N VAL A 159 -15.95 0.18 5.32
CA VAL A 159 -16.83 -0.03 4.17
C VAL A 159 -16.85 -1.53 3.87
N ARG A 160 -18.05 -2.08 3.63
CA ARG A 160 -18.24 -3.49 3.35
C ARG A 160 -18.67 -3.71 1.91
N VAL A 161 -18.14 -4.78 1.34
CA VAL A 161 -18.58 -5.33 0.06
C VAL A 161 -19.41 -6.58 0.37
N VAL A 162 -20.72 -6.51 0.20
CA VAL A 162 -21.67 -7.56 0.59
C VAL A 162 -22.15 -8.30 -0.65
N SER A 163 -21.89 -9.60 -0.71
CA SER A 163 -22.36 -10.48 -1.78
C SER A 163 -23.86 -10.77 -1.67
N SER A 164 -24.44 -11.28 -2.75
CA SER A 164 -25.84 -11.73 -2.81
C SER A 164 -26.25 -12.75 -1.74
N THR A 165 -25.29 -13.48 -1.14
CA THR A 165 -25.54 -14.46 -0.07
C THR A 165 -25.40 -13.90 1.34
N GLY A 166 -25.05 -12.61 1.48
CA GLY A 166 -24.79 -11.94 2.75
C GLY A 166 -23.36 -12.12 3.28
N LYS A 167 -22.49 -12.89 2.62
CA LYS A 167 -21.04 -12.88 2.92
C LYS A 167 -20.45 -11.52 2.52
N TYR A 168 -19.47 -11.04 3.28
CA TYR A 168 -18.89 -9.73 3.04
C TYR A 168 -17.39 -9.68 3.33
N GLY A 169 -16.71 -8.78 2.61
CA GLY A 169 -15.36 -8.33 2.88
C GLY A 169 -15.41 -6.90 3.42
N THR A 170 -14.38 -6.50 4.18
CA THR A 170 -14.31 -5.16 4.77
C THR A 170 -13.04 -4.43 4.34
N VAL A 171 -13.12 -3.11 4.26
CA VAL A 171 -11.98 -2.22 4.14
C VAL A 171 -12.11 -1.12 5.17
N LYS A 172 -11.06 -0.91 5.97
CA LYS A 172 -11.00 0.16 6.96
C LYS A 172 -10.59 1.46 6.27
N VAL A 173 -11.39 2.49 6.43
CA VAL A 173 -11.17 3.82 5.86
C VAL A 173 -10.73 4.75 6.97
N ILE A 174 -9.54 5.33 6.83
CA ILE A 174 -8.96 6.27 7.79
C ILE A 174 -8.85 7.63 7.12
N VAL A 175 -9.65 8.58 7.59
CA VAL A 175 -9.65 9.96 7.12
C VAL A 175 -8.90 10.83 8.11
N SER A 176 -7.74 11.36 7.71
CA SER A 176 -6.81 12.05 8.62
C SER A 176 -6.56 13.50 8.19
N ASN A 177 -6.35 14.37 9.17
CA ASN A 177 -5.92 15.77 8.97
C ASN A 177 -4.39 15.91 8.90
N LEU A 178 -3.63 14.82 9.10
CA LEU A 178 -2.17 14.79 8.98
C LEU A 178 -1.70 14.82 7.51
N ILE A 179 -2.64 14.59 6.59
CA ILE A 179 -2.48 14.69 5.15
C ILE A 179 -3.53 15.62 4.55
N THR A 180 -3.20 16.22 3.42
CA THR A 180 -4.05 17.15 2.68
C THR A 180 -4.05 16.77 1.20
N LYS A 181 -5.04 17.27 0.44
CA LYS A 181 -5.02 17.12 -1.01
C LYS A 181 -3.68 17.62 -1.57
N PRO A 182 -2.93 16.81 -2.33
CA PRO A 182 -1.64 17.22 -2.89
C PRO A 182 -1.76 18.55 -3.65
N LYS A 183 -1.07 19.57 -3.14
CA LYS A 183 -1.02 20.91 -3.70
C LYS A 183 0.25 21.62 -3.25
N ILE A 184 0.72 22.54 -4.07
CA ILE A 184 1.78 23.45 -3.64
C ILE A 184 1.16 24.42 -2.62
N ASP A 185 1.63 24.35 -1.37
CA ASP A 185 1.15 25.20 -0.29
C ASP A 185 2.31 25.90 0.40
N PHE A 186 2.46 27.19 0.10
CA PHE A 186 3.50 28.03 0.66
C PHE A 186 3.26 28.39 2.14
N ASN A 187 2.04 28.15 2.65
CA ASN A 187 1.61 28.52 4.00
C ASN A 187 1.53 27.32 4.95
N LYS A 188 2.11 26.16 4.59
CA LYS A 188 2.22 25.02 5.51
C LYS A 188 2.89 25.46 6.81
N SER A 189 2.24 25.17 7.93
CA SER A 189 2.87 25.29 9.24
C SER A 189 4.08 24.36 9.30
N TYR A 190 5.15 24.85 9.89
CA TYR A 190 6.29 24.01 10.19
C TYR A 190 5.95 22.98 11.25
N ILE A 191 6.62 21.83 11.21
CA ILE A 191 6.47 20.82 12.25
C ILE A 191 7.02 21.36 13.58
N GLY A 192 6.27 21.16 14.65
CA GLY A 192 6.68 21.47 16.02
C GLY A 192 7.47 20.33 16.66
N CYS A 193 8.23 20.66 17.70
CA CYS A 193 8.94 19.66 18.50
C CYS A 193 7.95 18.70 19.17
N LYS A 194 8.16 17.39 18.98
CA LYS A 194 7.33 16.32 19.57
C LYS A 194 5.83 16.54 19.35
N GLN A 195 5.48 17.04 18.17
CA GLN A 195 4.11 17.39 17.83
C GLN A 195 3.21 16.15 17.71
N PHE A 196 3.76 15.01 17.29
CA PHE A 196 3.01 13.80 16.99
C PHE A 196 3.18 12.76 18.09
N SER A 197 2.10 12.08 18.45
CA SER A 197 2.15 10.85 19.23
C SER A 197 2.78 9.70 18.43
N GLU A 198 3.15 8.62 19.12
CA GLU A 198 3.70 7.40 18.48
C GLU A 198 2.72 6.82 17.45
N ASP A 199 1.42 6.77 17.78
CA ASP A 199 0.39 6.25 16.88
C ASP A 199 0.20 7.14 15.64
N GLU A 200 0.27 8.47 15.80
CA GLU A 200 0.21 9.41 14.67
C GLU A 200 1.46 9.30 13.78
N ALA A 201 2.64 9.20 14.37
CA ALA A 201 3.88 9.01 13.62
C ALA A 201 3.85 7.70 12.83
N GLN A 202 3.38 6.62 13.43
CA GLN A 202 3.20 5.33 12.73
C GLN A 202 2.13 5.42 11.63
N LEU A 203 1.03 6.14 11.87
CA LEU A 203 0.01 6.37 10.85
C LEU A 203 0.60 7.13 9.65
N ILE A 204 1.38 8.18 9.89
CA ILE A 204 2.02 8.96 8.80
C ILE A 204 2.98 8.09 7.99
N ASP A 205 3.75 7.22 8.64
CA ASP A 205 4.61 6.23 7.96
C ASP A 205 3.80 5.26 7.11
N ASN A 206 2.70 4.73 7.64
CA ASN A 206 1.82 3.82 6.89
C ASN A 206 1.24 4.51 5.64
N ILE A 207 0.85 5.77 5.75
CA ILE A 207 0.36 6.56 4.60
C ILE A 207 1.47 6.76 3.58
N LEU A 208 2.68 7.15 4.01
CA LEU A 208 3.83 7.29 3.13
C LEU A 208 4.07 5.99 2.35
N PHE A 209 4.08 4.84 3.04
CA PHE A 209 4.33 3.55 2.40
C PHE A 209 3.20 3.15 1.45
N ASP A 210 1.94 3.39 1.80
CA ASP A 210 0.80 3.16 0.89
C ASP A 210 0.94 3.98 -0.40
N ARG A 211 1.32 5.26 -0.34
CA ARG A 211 1.57 6.09 -1.55
C ARG A 211 2.72 5.55 -2.39
N ILE A 212 3.80 5.12 -1.74
CA ILE A 212 4.97 4.57 -2.44
C ILE A 212 4.62 3.24 -3.11
N ASP A 213 3.87 2.38 -2.43
CA ASP A 213 3.46 1.08 -2.96
C ASP A 213 2.43 1.24 -4.10
N GLU A 214 1.49 2.19 -4.01
CA GLU A 214 0.58 2.59 -5.09
C GLU A 214 1.32 3.07 -6.35
N ALA A 215 2.41 3.83 -6.16
CA ALA A 215 3.26 4.29 -7.23
C ALA A 215 4.20 3.18 -7.75
N GLY A 216 4.59 2.26 -6.88
CA GLY A 216 5.52 1.15 -7.12
C GLY A 216 6.81 1.32 -6.30
N TYR A 217 6.99 0.51 -5.27
CA TYR A 217 8.24 0.42 -4.52
C TYR A 217 9.41 -0.06 -5.40
N GLN A 218 10.62 0.45 -5.16
CA GLN A 218 11.82 0.21 -5.99
C GLN A 218 11.67 0.64 -7.45
N THR A 219 10.86 1.69 -7.69
CA THR A 219 10.70 2.31 -9.01
C THR A 219 10.94 3.82 -8.94
N ARG A 220 11.13 4.43 -10.12
CA ARG A 220 11.17 5.89 -10.27
C ARG A 220 9.95 6.57 -9.63
N ALA A 221 8.75 6.03 -9.87
CA ALA A 221 7.51 6.55 -9.31
C ALA A 221 7.47 6.46 -7.77
N GLY A 222 8.05 5.42 -7.16
CA GLY A 222 8.15 5.29 -5.71
C GLY A 222 8.98 6.41 -5.07
N VAL A 223 10.13 6.75 -5.66
CA VAL A 223 10.97 7.89 -5.19
C VAL A 223 10.22 9.22 -5.33
N VAL A 224 9.55 9.41 -6.47
CA VAL A 224 8.73 10.60 -6.74
C VAL A 224 7.56 10.71 -5.77
N ALA A 225 6.90 9.59 -5.43
CA ALA A 225 5.83 9.54 -4.45
C ALA A 225 6.31 9.95 -3.06
N ALA A 226 7.49 9.47 -2.63
CA ALA A 226 8.08 9.89 -1.35
C ALA A 226 8.34 11.41 -1.30
N ALA A 227 8.90 11.98 -2.36
CA ALA A 227 9.15 13.42 -2.45
C ALA A 227 7.86 14.25 -2.46
N ARG A 228 6.88 13.84 -3.28
CA ARG A 228 5.56 14.47 -3.35
C ARG A 228 4.82 14.37 -2.02
N PHE A 229 4.96 13.26 -1.29
CA PHE A 229 4.33 13.11 0.02
C PHE A 229 4.77 14.21 0.98
N LEU A 230 6.07 14.39 1.22
CA LEU A 230 6.55 15.45 2.13
C LEU A 230 6.22 16.85 1.63
N ALA A 231 6.45 17.11 0.34
CA ALA A 231 6.34 18.47 -0.19
C ALA A 231 4.89 18.91 -0.42
N LEU A 232 3.98 18.00 -0.79
CA LEU A 232 2.61 18.32 -1.21
C LEU A 232 1.55 17.79 -0.25
N GLU A 233 1.57 16.49 0.07
CA GLU A 233 0.46 15.83 0.79
C GLU A 233 0.53 16.02 2.31
N PHE A 234 1.71 15.82 2.90
CA PHE A 234 1.93 15.94 4.34
C PHE A 234 1.58 17.35 4.81
N ALA A 235 0.77 17.45 5.87
CA ALA A 235 0.15 18.71 6.29
C ALA A 235 1.15 19.75 6.81
N TYR A 236 2.38 19.34 7.15
CA TYR A 236 3.39 20.19 7.77
C TYR A 236 4.65 20.28 6.92
N ARG A 237 5.36 21.40 7.04
CA ARG A 237 6.66 21.61 6.39
C ARG A 237 7.79 21.12 7.29
N ILE A 238 8.66 20.26 6.75
CA ILE A 238 9.92 19.88 7.41
C ILE A 238 10.88 21.08 7.33
N HIS A 239 11.45 21.47 8.48
CA HIS A 239 12.43 22.56 8.54
C HIS A 239 13.67 22.23 7.71
N TYR A 240 14.35 23.26 7.23
CA TYR A 240 15.75 23.10 6.84
C TYR A 240 16.60 23.01 8.11
N PHE A 241 17.59 22.12 8.11
CA PHE A 241 18.62 22.11 9.14
C PHE A 241 19.95 21.75 8.49
N ALA A 242 20.93 22.64 8.58
CA ALA A 242 22.27 22.39 8.06
C ALA A 242 22.88 21.21 8.81
N GLU A 243 23.27 20.17 8.08
CA GLU A 243 23.77 18.93 8.68
C GLU A 243 24.94 19.16 9.64
N ASN A 244 24.93 18.47 10.78
CA ASN A 244 26.05 18.49 11.73
C ASN A 244 27.13 17.45 11.39
N GLY A 245 26.84 16.57 10.42
CA GLY A 245 27.77 15.55 9.96
C GLY A 245 27.08 14.43 9.17
N ARG A 246 27.82 13.33 8.98
CA ARG A 246 27.55 12.27 8.02
C ARG A 246 27.66 10.88 8.67
N LEU A 247 27.07 9.85 8.08
CA LEU A 247 27.14 8.49 8.60
C LEU A 247 28.55 7.89 8.46
N ASN A 248 29.21 8.19 7.36
CA ASN A 248 30.59 7.90 7.08
C ASN A 248 31.47 9.02 7.65
N ASN A 249 32.52 8.61 8.35
CA ASN A 249 33.42 9.54 9.03
C ASN A 249 34.44 10.12 8.04
N TYR A 250 34.02 11.09 7.23
CA TYR A 250 34.91 11.87 6.37
C TYR A 250 35.31 13.15 7.13
N PRO A 251 36.61 13.42 7.38
CA PRO A 251 37.03 14.72 7.87
C PRO A 251 36.53 15.83 6.90
N PRO A 252 35.97 16.96 7.38
CA PRO A 252 35.86 17.41 8.76
C PRO A 252 34.53 17.03 9.48
N TYR A 253 33.68 16.21 8.86
CA TYR A 253 32.34 15.91 9.34
C TYR A 253 32.32 14.98 10.55
N HIS A 254 31.42 15.24 11.50
CA HIS A 254 31.16 14.32 12.61
C HIS A 254 30.42 13.08 12.12
N LYS A 255 30.66 11.93 12.76
CA LYS A 255 29.90 10.71 12.50
C LYS A 255 28.52 10.79 13.19
N VAL A 256 27.46 11.11 12.45
CA VAL A 256 26.12 11.34 12.99
C VAL A 256 25.01 10.86 12.05
N ASP A 257 23.83 10.70 12.61
CA ASP A 257 22.56 10.41 11.93
C ASP A 257 21.41 11.11 12.67
N GLY A 258 20.38 11.52 11.96
CA GLY A 258 19.27 12.28 12.50
C GLY A 258 19.58 13.75 12.80
N GLU A 259 20.64 14.35 12.27
CA GLU A 259 21.03 15.76 12.52
C GLU A 259 21.16 16.54 11.20
N GLY A 260 20.02 16.95 10.63
CA GLY A 260 19.94 17.51 9.26
C GLY A 260 19.86 16.46 8.16
N ARG A 261 20.10 15.19 8.49
CA ARG A 261 19.95 14.05 7.59
C ARG A 261 19.38 12.87 8.35
N TYR A 262 18.58 12.03 7.70
CA TYR A 262 17.95 10.88 8.32
C TYR A 262 17.98 9.68 7.36
N TYR A 263 18.84 8.71 7.65
CA TYR A 263 19.14 7.59 6.75
C TYR A 263 18.29 6.35 7.04
N HIS A 264 16.99 6.55 7.28
CA HIS A 264 16.05 5.49 7.62
C HIS A 264 14.75 5.63 6.83
N ARG A 265 14.00 4.52 6.77
CA ARG A 265 12.64 4.53 6.25
C ARG A 265 11.67 5.20 7.23
N GLY A 266 10.65 5.84 6.68
CA GLY A 266 9.67 6.59 7.45
C GLY A 266 10.15 7.99 7.84
N LEU A 267 9.36 8.69 8.64
CA LEU A 267 9.60 10.05 9.07
C LEU A 267 10.16 10.06 10.50
N TYR A 268 11.04 11.03 10.77
CA TYR A 268 11.70 11.16 12.07
C TYR A 268 10.88 12.04 13.04
N LEU A 269 9.70 11.56 13.43
CA LEU A 269 8.67 12.37 14.12
C LEU A 269 8.48 12.06 15.61
N ALA A 270 8.89 10.88 16.09
CA ALA A 270 8.59 10.41 17.43
C ALA A 270 9.83 9.86 18.15
N ASP A 271 9.75 9.80 19.49
CA ASP A 271 10.86 9.37 20.34
C ASP A 271 11.25 7.91 20.09
N SER A 272 10.31 7.05 19.68
CA SER A 272 10.63 5.67 19.25
C SER A 272 11.71 5.61 18.15
N LYS A 273 11.65 6.51 17.16
CA LYS A 273 12.60 6.57 16.04
C LYS A 273 14.01 6.98 16.47
N THR A 274 14.13 7.73 17.57
CA THR A 274 15.44 8.12 18.11
C THR A 274 16.24 6.92 18.62
N LYS A 275 15.56 5.83 18.98
CA LYS A 275 16.20 4.60 19.47
C LYS A 275 16.95 3.85 18.37
N ASP A 276 16.60 4.10 17.11
CA ASP A 276 17.26 3.50 15.95
C ASP A 276 18.54 4.26 15.56
N ILE A 277 18.75 5.47 16.11
CA ILE A 277 19.92 6.30 15.87
C ILE A 277 21.11 5.81 16.71
N LYS A 278 22.15 5.34 16.01
CA LYS A 278 23.37 4.78 16.64
C LYS A 278 24.50 5.79 16.81
N TYR A 279 24.53 6.82 15.98
CA TYR A 279 25.61 7.81 15.94
C TYR A 279 24.99 9.21 16.02
N TYR A 280 25.45 10.01 16.96
CA TYR A 280 24.95 11.36 17.18
C TYR A 280 26.05 12.23 17.81
N PHE A 281 25.92 13.54 17.62
CA PHE A 281 26.80 14.54 18.22
C PHE A 281 26.05 15.43 19.21
N GLN A 282 24.91 15.99 18.78
CA GLN A 282 24.03 16.82 19.61
C GLN A 282 22.66 16.18 19.85
N GLY A 283 22.26 15.28 18.96
CA GLY A 283 21.01 14.54 19.04
C GLY A 283 21.11 13.29 19.93
N PRO A 284 20.30 12.25 19.68
CA PRO A 284 19.28 12.16 18.65
C PRO A 284 18.03 12.99 19.03
N THR A 285 17.56 13.81 18.10
CA THR A 285 16.40 14.70 18.30
C THR A 285 15.50 14.63 17.07
N PRO A 286 14.20 14.31 17.18
CA PRO A 286 13.31 14.22 16.02
C PRO A 286 13.17 15.58 15.32
N TRP A 287 12.64 15.56 14.10
CA TRP A 287 12.37 16.79 13.35
C TRP A 287 11.49 17.77 14.15
N GLY A 288 11.67 19.06 13.92
CA GLY A 288 10.97 20.14 14.63
C GLY A 288 11.50 20.46 16.03
N CYS A 289 12.24 19.55 16.66
CA CYS A 289 12.91 19.83 17.93
C CYS A 289 14.25 20.53 17.72
N ASN A 290 14.54 21.50 18.58
CA ASN A 290 15.74 22.31 18.46
C ASN A 290 17.01 21.48 18.67
N LEU A 291 17.96 21.65 17.75
CA LEU A 291 19.26 21.02 17.74
C LEU A 291 20.33 22.11 17.55
N LYS A 292 21.48 21.96 18.21
CA LYS A 292 22.58 22.91 18.08
C LYS A 292 23.28 22.71 16.73
N THR A 293 23.39 23.75 15.91
CA THR A 293 24.10 23.67 14.63
C THR A 293 25.59 23.98 14.80
N PHE A 294 26.44 23.33 14.00
CA PHE A 294 27.88 23.62 13.92
C PHE A 294 28.30 24.17 12.56
N THR A 295 27.32 24.44 11.70
CA THR A 295 27.52 24.96 10.35
C THR A 295 27.18 26.45 10.33
N GLU A 296 28.10 27.26 9.82
CA GLU A 296 27.89 28.69 9.61
C GLU A 296 27.32 28.90 8.20
N LEU A 297 26.09 29.44 8.11
CA LEU A 297 25.43 29.84 6.86
C LEU A 297 24.77 31.22 7.06
N PRO A 298 24.37 31.95 6.01
CA PRO A 298 23.77 33.28 6.17
C PRO A 298 22.60 33.34 7.17
N GLU A 299 21.82 32.26 7.31
CA GLU A 299 20.68 32.13 8.24
C GLU A 299 21.00 31.31 9.50
N TYR A 300 22.19 30.70 9.59
CA TYR A 300 22.62 29.83 10.69
C TYR A 300 23.89 30.36 11.34
N ILE A 301 23.78 30.70 12.62
CA ILE A 301 24.93 31.09 13.44
C ILE A 301 25.44 29.83 14.14
N GLN A 302 26.72 29.54 13.95
CA GLN A 302 27.38 28.40 14.58
C GLN A 302 27.18 28.43 16.10
N GLY A 303 26.74 27.30 16.64
CA GLY A 303 26.50 27.11 18.08
C GLY A 303 25.11 27.54 18.57
N ASN A 304 24.26 28.12 17.73
CA ASN A 304 22.87 28.37 18.06
C ASN A 304 21.98 27.13 17.85
N TYR A 305 20.77 27.19 18.40
CA TYR A 305 19.77 26.13 18.31
C TYR A 305 18.74 26.46 17.24
N TYR A 306 18.49 25.51 16.34
CA TYR A 306 17.49 25.61 15.28
C TYR A 306 16.66 24.32 15.23
N PRO A 307 15.39 24.37 14.78
CA PRO A 307 14.57 23.17 14.63
C PRO A 307 15.24 22.17 13.68
N ASN A 308 15.41 20.92 14.12
CA ASN A 308 15.97 19.87 13.30
C ASN A 308 15.05 19.54 12.11
N GLY A 309 15.63 19.04 11.03
CA GLY A 309 14.93 18.81 9.78
C GLY A 309 15.83 18.11 8.76
N LEU A 310 15.70 18.52 7.50
CA LEU A 310 16.47 17.97 6.38
C LEU A 310 17.22 19.08 5.64
N ASP A 311 18.52 18.88 5.41
CA ASP A 311 19.28 19.64 4.44
C ASP A 311 18.90 19.22 3.00
N CYS A 312 19.54 19.82 1.99
CA CYS A 312 19.22 19.58 0.58
C CYS A 312 19.40 18.11 0.18
N SER A 313 20.60 17.60 0.39
CA SER A 313 21.02 16.28 -0.03
C SER A 313 20.48 15.16 0.86
N GLY A 314 20.23 15.43 2.13
CA GLY A 314 19.52 14.57 3.06
C GLY A 314 18.06 14.39 2.67
N PHE A 315 17.39 15.44 2.17
CA PHE A 315 16.05 15.31 1.59
C PHE A 315 16.07 14.38 0.38
N VAL A 316 16.96 14.59 -0.60
CA VAL A 316 17.04 13.71 -1.78
C VAL A 316 17.38 12.27 -1.38
N THR A 317 18.36 12.08 -0.49
CA THR A 317 18.73 10.75 0.01
C THR A 317 17.57 10.06 0.74
N TRP A 318 16.83 10.80 1.56
CA TRP A 318 15.62 10.28 2.22
C TRP A 318 14.56 9.82 1.23
N THR A 319 14.35 10.56 0.13
CA THR A 319 13.39 10.15 -0.92
C THR A 319 13.82 8.87 -1.64
N LEU A 320 15.13 8.72 -1.91
CA LEU A 320 15.69 7.53 -2.54
C LEU A 320 15.55 6.29 -1.63
N ILE A 321 15.93 6.42 -0.35
CA ILE A 321 15.81 5.34 0.65
C ILE A 321 14.36 4.88 0.79
N ASN A 322 13.42 5.81 0.91
CA ASN A 322 12.00 5.47 1.06
C ASN A 322 11.41 4.88 -0.23
N GLY A 323 11.85 5.35 -1.40
CA GLY A 323 11.53 4.76 -2.70
C GLY A 323 12.17 3.38 -2.95
N GLY A 324 13.06 2.91 -2.07
CA GLY A 324 13.66 1.58 -2.12
C GLY A 324 15.08 1.51 -2.70
N PHE A 325 15.76 2.65 -2.81
CA PHE A 325 17.13 2.76 -3.30
C PHE A 325 18.05 3.17 -2.15
N ASP A 326 18.73 2.18 -1.55
CA ASP A 326 19.77 2.46 -0.57
C ASP A 326 21.02 2.97 -1.30
N VAL A 327 21.19 4.28 -1.26
CA VAL A 327 22.32 5.00 -1.85
C VAL A 327 23.43 5.25 -0.84
N GLY A 328 23.27 4.77 0.40
CA GLY A 328 24.20 5.01 1.49
C GLY A 328 24.33 6.49 1.85
N ASP A 329 25.52 6.87 2.30
CA ASP A 329 25.85 8.22 2.71
C ASP A 329 26.50 9.02 1.59
N ILE A 330 25.67 9.73 0.82
CA ILE A 330 26.10 10.50 -0.35
C ILE A 330 25.67 11.97 -0.28
N GLY A 331 26.58 12.87 -0.65
CA GLY A 331 26.44 14.32 -0.58
C GLY A 331 25.81 14.93 -1.82
N ALA A 332 25.62 16.24 -1.80
CA ALA A 332 25.51 17.01 -3.03
C ALA A 332 26.81 17.79 -3.23
N GLY A 333 27.37 17.73 -4.43
CA GLY A 333 28.61 18.42 -4.76
C GLY A 333 29.38 17.68 -5.84
N GLU A 334 30.38 18.33 -6.40
CA GLU A 334 31.39 17.69 -7.24
C GLU A 334 32.61 17.40 -6.36
N ASN A 335 32.76 16.18 -5.86
CA ASN A 335 33.94 15.78 -5.10
C ASN A 335 34.62 14.57 -5.76
N ALA A 336 35.85 14.74 -6.25
CA ALA A 336 36.60 13.65 -6.87
C ALA A 336 37.02 12.54 -5.88
N GLU A 337 36.95 12.80 -4.57
CA GLU A 337 37.42 11.87 -3.54
C GLU A 337 36.32 10.95 -3.02
N HIS A 338 35.04 11.31 -3.14
CA HIS A 338 33.89 10.56 -2.63
C HIS A 338 32.69 10.61 -3.58
N TYR A 339 31.95 9.51 -3.66
CA TYR A 339 30.79 9.36 -4.54
C TYR A 339 29.61 10.21 -4.05
N ASP A 340 29.10 11.10 -4.91
CA ASP A 340 28.02 12.04 -4.58
C ASP A 340 26.74 11.80 -5.40
N LEU A 341 25.67 12.52 -5.07
CA LEU A 341 24.37 12.42 -5.77
C LEU A 341 24.47 12.72 -7.27
N ASP A 342 25.47 13.48 -7.71
CA ASP A 342 25.69 13.79 -9.12
C ASP A 342 26.42 12.69 -9.89
N ASP A 343 26.99 11.70 -9.20
CA ASP A 343 27.62 10.51 -9.76
C ASP A 343 26.65 9.31 -9.89
N LEU A 344 25.41 9.44 -9.37
CA LEU A 344 24.41 8.37 -9.42
C LEU A 344 24.02 7.99 -10.85
N GLY A 345 23.95 8.97 -11.74
CA GLY A 345 23.50 8.79 -13.11
C GLY A 345 24.27 9.65 -14.09
N GLU A 346 23.75 9.76 -15.32
CA GLU A 346 24.40 10.59 -16.33
C GLU A 346 24.15 12.06 -16.04
N LYS A 347 25.22 12.79 -15.66
CA LYS A 347 25.18 14.23 -15.44
C LYS A 347 25.21 14.99 -16.77
N VAL A 348 24.14 15.72 -17.05
CA VAL A 348 23.99 16.50 -18.29
C VAL A 348 23.66 17.95 -17.98
N ARG A 349 24.32 18.90 -18.66
CA ARG A 349 24.03 20.33 -18.53
C ARG A 349 22.63 20.65 -19.06
N ILE A 350 21.88 21.45 -18.31
CA ILE A 350 20.55 21.91 -18.73
C ILE A 350 20.69 22.81 -19.96
N SER A 351 19.97 22.45 -21.02
CA SER A 351 19.89 23.18 -22.27
C SER A 351 18.50 23.00 -22.91
N ASN A 352 18.13 23.86 -23.86
CA ASN A 352 16.89 23.68 -24.62
C ASN A 352 16.90 22.34 -25.38
N GLU A 353 18.06 21.89 -25.86
CA GLU A 353 18.21 20.61 -26.54
C GLU A 353 17.89 19.44 -25.59
N LEU A 354 18.48 19.43 -24.38
CA LEU A 354 18.21 18.39 -23.40
C LEU A 354 16.73 18.35 -23.01
N MET A 355 16.15 19.51 -22.69
CA MET A 355 14.75 19.57 -22.24
C MET A 355 13.74 19.18 -23.33
N ASN A 356 14.12 19.30 -24.62
CA ASN A 356 13.30 18.88 -25.76
C ASN A 356 13.66 17.47 -26.28
N SER A 357 14.66 16.80 -25.70
CA SER A 357 15.16 15.51 -26.19
C SER A 357 14.25 14.32 -25.86
N GLY A 358 13.30 14.48 -24.93
CA GLY A 358 12.50 13.38 -24.38
C GLY A 358 13.23 12.50 -23.37
N ARG A 359 14.50 12.79 -23.06
CA ARG A 359 15.32 12.02 -22.09
C ARG A 359 15.01 12.35 -20.63
N VAL A 360 14.61 13.59 -20.35
CA VAL A 360 14.33 14.04 -18.98
C VAL A 360 12.98 13.49 -18.51
N LYS A 361 12.98 12.88 -17.34
CA LYS A 361 11.82 12.27 -16.69
C LYS A 361 11.60 12.86 -15.30
N VAL A 362 10.34 12.85 -14.85
CA VAL A 362 10.05 13.05 -13.42
C VAL A 362 10.80 11.99 -12.62
N GLY A 363 11.41 12.38 -11.50
CA GLY A 363 12.31 11.55 -10.69
C GLY A 363 13.79 11.69 -11.05
N ASP A 364 14.15 12.40 -12.13
CA ASP A 364 15.54 12.79 -12.35
C ASP A 364 15.98 13.84 -11.30
N LEU A 365 17.26 13.83 -10.95
CA LEU A 365 17.80 14.83 -10.03
C LEU A 365 18.14 16.10 -10.80
N ILE A 366 18.00 17.25 -10.16
CA ILE A 366 18.26 18.56 -10.75
C ILE A 366 18.97 19.46 -9.74
N GLY A 367 20.02 20.15 -10.17
CA GLY A 367 20.86 20.86 -9.20
C GLY A 367 21.92 21.77 -9.80
N TRP A 368 22.76 22.27 -8.91
CA TRP A 368 24.02 22.97 -9.18
C TRP A 368 25.04 22.53 -8.12
N ASN A 369 26.34 22.80 -8.31
CA ASN A 369 27.36 22.28 -7.39
C ASN A 369 27.06 22.69 -5.94
N GLY A 370 26.91 21.69 -5.05
CA GLY A 370 26.54 21.86 -3.64
C GLY A 370 25.04 21.82 -3.34
N HIS A 371 24.18 21.66 -4.34
CA HIS A 371 22.74 21.49 -4.17
C HIS A 371 22.16 20.45 -5.13
N MET A 372 21.32 19.57 -4.58
CA MET A 372 20.57 18.60 -5.36
C MET A 372 19.10 18.61 -4.93
N ALA A 373 18.23 18.49 -5.91
CA ALA A 373 16.79 18.43 -5.78
C ALA A 373 16.21 17.36 -6.69
N LEU A 374 14.90 17.11 -6.59
CA LEU A 374 14.19 16.14 -7.42
C LEU A 374 13.18 16.83 -8.33
N LEU A 375 13.22 16.54 -9.63
CA LEU A 375 12.17 16.98 -10.56
C LEU A 375 10.91 16.12 -10.31
N VAL A 376 9.89 16.67 -9.66
CA VAL A 376 8.70 15.90 -9.24
C VAL A 376 7.46 16.15 -10.09
N GLY A 377 7.54 17.03 -11.08
CA GLY A 377 6.46 17.18 -12.04
C GLY A 377 6.69 18.28 -13.05
N TRP A 378 5.76 18.38 -14.01
CA TRP A 378 5.65 19.52 -14.90
C TRP A 378 4.26 19.58 -15.56
N ASP A 379 3.87 20.77 -15.98
CA ASP A 379 2.71 21.01 -16.84
C ASP A 379 3.14 21.73 -18.12
N GLU A 380 2.20 22.33 -18.86
CA GLU A 380 2.49 23.07 -20.09
C GLU A 380 3.38 24.31 -19.86
N ASN A 381 3.39 24.88 -18.66
CA ASN A 381 4.01 26.16 -18.35
C ASN A 381 5.22 26.05 -17.40
N ASN A 382 5.24 25.07 -16.52
CA ASN A 382 6.18 25.00 -15.40
C ASN A 382 6.80 23.61 -15.19
N TYR A 383 8.00 23.62 -14.63
CA TYR A 383 8.64 22.49 -13.95
C TYR A 383 8.47 22.64 -12.43
N TYR A 384 8.28 21.53 -11.75
CA TYR A 384 8.07 21.45 -10.29
C TYR A 384 9.21 20.65 -9.67
N ILE A 385 9.97 21.31 -8.79
CA ILE A 385 11.20 20.79 -8.20
C ILE A 385 10.99 20.66 -6.70
N ALA A 386 11.08 19.44 -6.16
CA ALA A 386 11.05 19.22 -4.72
C ALA A 386 12.47 19.37 -4.16
N GLU A 387 12.64 20.23 -3.16
CA GLU A 387 13.95 20.52 -2.58
C GLU A 387 13.85 20.99 -1.13
N SER A 388 14.98 20.99 -0.43
CA SER A 388 15.14 21.61 0.89
C SER A 388 16.33 22.57 0.85
N LEU A 389 16.12 23.84 1.17
CA LEU A 389 17.16 24.87 1.21
C LEU A 389 16.97 25.77 2.43
N ASN A 390 18.07 26.37 2.88
CA ASN A 390 18.04 27.45 3.88
C ASN A 390 17.18 28.63 3.38
N THR A 391 17.30 29.00 2.10
CA THR A 391 16.55 30.11 1.50
C THR A 391 15.04 29.82 1.35
N THR A 392 14.66 28.55 1.26
CA THR A 392 13.25 28.12 1.28
C THR A 392 12.78 27.76 2.69
N ALA A 393 13.70 27.81 3.65
CA ALA A 393 13.54 27.42 5.05
C ALA A 393 13.02 25.98 5.26
N GLY A 394 13.21 25.08 4.29
CA GLY A 394 12.86 23.66 4.41
C GLY A 394 12.34 23.02 3.14
N VAL A 395 11.69 21.86 3.30
CA VAL A 395 11.18 21.04 2.20
C VAL A 395 9.99 21.72 1.51
N VAL A 396 10.12 22.00 0.22
CA VAL A 396 9.11 22.72 -0.58
C VAL A 396 9.05 22.19 -2.03
N ILE A 397 8.04 22.65 -2.78
CA ILE A 397 8.08 22.64 -4.24
C ILE A 397 8.44 24.03 -4.75
N THR A 398 9.55 24.11 -5.48
CA THR A 398 9.92 25.28 -6.27
C THR A 398 9.36 25.15 -7.68
N THR A 399 8.69 26.21 -8.13
CA THR A 399 8.08 26.28 -9.46
C THR A 399 8.97 27.11 -10.39
N VAL A 400 9.40 26.52 -11.50
CA VAL A 400 10.24 27.19 -12.50
C VAL A 400 9.52 27.18 -13.84
N ALA A 401 9.22 28.37 -14.38
CA ALA A 401 8.65 28.48 -15.71
C ALA A 401 9.56 27.81 -16.75
N ARG A 402 8.98 27.06 -17.70
CA ARG A 402 9.75 26.26 -18.68
C ARG A 402 10.77 27.09 -19.45
N ASN A 403 10.38 28.29 -19.87
CA ASN A 403 11.23 29.23 -20.62
C ASN A 403 12.36 29.86 -19.77
N ARG A 404 12.34 29.68 -18.44
CA ARG A 404 13.37 30.21 -17.52
C ARG A 404 14.32 29.14 -17.01
N LEU A 405 14.03 27.85 -17.17
CA LEU A 405 14.84 26.79 -16.57
C LEU A 405 16.31 26.84 -17.02
N VAL A 406 16.57 27.01 -18.33
CA VAL A 406 17.94 27.09 -18.88
C VAL A 406 18.72 28.30 -18.34
N GLY A 407 18.03 29.40 -18.02
CA GLY A 407 18.62 30.60 -17.43
C GLY A 407 18.62 30.63 -15.90
N SER A 408 18.13 29.58 -15.24
CA SER A 408 17.96 29.54 -13.79
C SER A 408 19.28 29.22 -13.06
N SER A 409 19.20 29.13 -11.72
CA SER A 409 20.31 28.66 -10.88
C SER A 409 20.65 27.19 -11.12
N TYR A 410 19.67 26.36 -11.45
CA TYR A 410 19.89 24.94 -11.78
C TYR A 410 20.75 24.82 -13.05
N LYS A 411 21.83 24.05 -12.98
CA LYS A 411 22.83 23.93 -14.05
C LYS A 411 22.82 22.57 -14.73
N TYR A 412 22.47 21.51 -14.01
CA TYR A 412 22.54 20.15 -14.51
C TYR A 412 21.33 19.33 -14.09
N ILE A 413 21.08 18.28 -14.86
CA ILE A 413 20.19 17.17 -14.55
C ILE A 413 21.04 15.92 -14.44
N ILE A 414 20.75 15.08 -13.44
CA ILE A 414 21.29 13.73 -13.34
C ILE A 414 20.20 12.80 -13.86
N LEU A 415 20.43 12.23 -15.04
CA LEU A 415 19.49 11.30 -15.65
C LEU A 415 19.55 9.97 -14.91
N MET A 416 18.42 9.60 -14.30
CA MET A 416 18.37 8.48 -13.36
C MET A 416 17.95 7.14 -14.00
N ASP A 417 17.85 7.07 -15.34
CA ASP A 417 17.44 5.86 -16.05
C ASP A 417 18.38 4.66 -15.80
N SER A 418 19.66 4.90 -15.48
CA SER A 418 20.60 3.83 -15.11
C SER A 418 20.46 3.35 -13.66
N VAL A 419 19.80 4.14 -12.81
CA VAL A 419 19.59 3.86 -11.38
C VAL A 419 18.25 3.18 -11.17
N TYR A 420 17.19 3.75 -11.75
CA TYR A 420 15.84 3.21 -11.63
C TYR A 420 15.63 2.10 -12.65
N LYS A 421 15.48 0.86 -12.18
CA LYS A 421 15.28 -0.31 -13.06
C LYS A 421 13.92 -0.34 -13.75
N ASN A 422 12.91 0.35 -13.20
CA ASN A 422 11.55 0.45 -13.73
C ASN A 422 10.95 1.80 -13.35
N ASP A 423 10.07 2.33 -14.20
CA ASP A 423 9.41 3.62 -13.97
C ASP A 423 8.22 3.51 -12.99
N GLY A 424 7.59 2.34 -12.87
CA GLY A 424 6.40 2.16 -12.01
C GLY A 424 5.15 2.86 -12.57
N ASN A 425 4.20 3.21 -11.71
CA ASN A 425 3.02 4.01 -12.08
C ASN A 425 3.37 5.51 -12.09
N LEU A 426 4.33 5.88 -12.95
CA LEU A 426 4.87 7.24 -13.02
C LEU A 426 3.87 8.19 -13.68
N THR A 427 3.62 9.31 -13.02
CA THR A 427 2.83 10.42 -13.57
C THR A 427 3.66 11.70 -13.64
N ASN A 428 3.43 12.52 -14.66
CA ASN A 428 4.08 13.82 -14.79
C ASN A 428 3.54 14.85 -13.77
N MET A 429 2.35 14.63 -13.22
CA MET A 429 1.68 15.49 -12.24
C MET A 429 0.99 14.64 -11.16
N TRP A 430 0.72 15.25 -10.00
CA TRP A 430 0.07 14.63 -8.85
C TRP A 430 -1.46 14.78 -8.85
#